data_AF-A0A6I5CKR7-F1
#
_entry.id   AF-A0A6I5CKR7-F1
#
_cell.length_a   1.000
_cell.length_b   1.000
_cell.length_c   1.000
_cell.angle_alpha   90.00
_cell.angle_beta   90.00
_cell.angle_gamma   90.00
#
_symmetry.space_group_name_H-M   'P 1'
#
loop_
_entity.id
_entity.type
_entity.pdbx_description
1 polymer ?
#
loop_
_entity_poly.entity_id
_entity_poly.type
_entity_poly.pdbx_seq_one_letter_code
_entity_poly.pdbx_strand_id
1 'polypeptide(L)'
;MSGAAEADDSRGTDDAAGGTGIWKRVAQDLADDLAVDAIDRDRAGKPPYDEVARLRDSGLTAALVPPGARGAGTGWRDACDIVRRIAVADGSMGELLGRHYVLSWTARFLAEPGHAAELESRAVREQWLLAGGTGPGGTDEVRHLGDPGAGLTLTRAGGGYRLNGRRTLPAAVDTADRLVLDAVRVSGGDALVVLVDPHHPGAGRTPVTDRLGQRLTGAGTVVFEDVP
;
A
#
# COMPACT_ATOMS: atom_id res chain seq x y z
N MET A 1 24.79 36.68 -48.13
CA MET A 1 23.55 35.87 -48.02
C MET A 1 23.79 34.82 -46.95
N SER A 2 23.29 35.07 -45.73
CA SER A 2 23.31 34.10 -44.64
C SER A 2 21.90 34.13 -44.04
N GLY A 3 21.13 33.09 -44.33
CA GLY A 3 19.81 32.88 -43.75
C GLY A 3 19.94 31.90 -42.61
N ALA A 4 19.65 32.36 -41.39
CA ALA A 4 19.44 31.48 -40.24
C ALA A 4 17.97 31.05 -40.25
N ALA A 5 17.74 29.74 -40.30
CA ALA A 5 16.44 29.13 -40.02
C ALA A 5 16.41 28.78 -38.53
N GLU A 6 15.58 29.51 -37.78
CA GLU A 6 15.16 29.17 -36.42
C GLU A 6 14.22 27.96 -36.51
N ALA A 7 14.62 26.84 -35.91
CA ALA A 7 13.76 25.69 -35.72
C ALA A 7 12.98 25.89 -34.41
N ASP A 8 11.67 26.07 -34.57
CA ASP A 8 10.64 26.09 -33.53
C ASP A 8 10.55 24.70 -32.86
N ASP A 9 11.03 24.61 -31.62
CA ASP A 9 10.88 23.46 -30.74
C ASP A 9 9.80 23.75 -29.69
N SER A 10 8.54 23.62 -30.10
CA SER A 10 7.35 23.82 -29.25
C SER A 10 6.43 22.61 -29.21
N ARG A 11 6.98 21.40 -29.04
CA ARG A 11 6.18 20.18 -28.80
C ARG A 11 6.71 19.38 -27.61
N GLY A 12 6.34 19.77 -26.39
CA GLY A 12 6.71 18.97 -25.22
C GLY A 12 6.04 19.28 -23.87
N THR A 13 5.08 20.20 -23.76
CA THR A 13 4.58 20.66 -22.44
C THR A 13 3.10 20.40 -22.15
N ASP A 14 2.28 19.96 -23.11
CA ASP A 14 0.82 19.86 -22.90
C ASP A 14 0.32 18.53 -22.30
N ASP A 15 1.07 17.42 -22.45
CA ASP A 15 0.61 16.09 -21.98
C ASP A 15 0.77 15.87 -20.47
N ALA A 16 1.71 16.55 -19.82
CA ALA A 16 1.92 16.43 -18.37
C ALA A 16 0.82 17.12 -17.55
N ALA A 17 0.23 18.20 -18.08
CA ALA A 17 -0.85 18.94 -17.42
C ALA A 17 -2.19 18.17 -17.43
N GLY A 18 -2.44 17.37 -18.47
CA GLY A 18 -3.65 16.54 -18.58
C GLY A 18 -3.69 15.38 -17.58
N GLY A 19 -2.54 14.71 -17.37
CA GLY A 19 -2.41 13.58 -16.44
C GLY A 19 -2.51 13.97 -14.95
N THR A 20 -1.99 15.12 -14.56
CA THR A 20 -2.15 15.62 -13.17
C THR A 20 -3.58 16.07 -12.87
N GLY A 21 -4.29 16.61 -13.87
CA GLY A 21 -5.67 17.07 -13.71
C GLY A 21 -6.68 15.94 -13.46
N ILE A 22 -6.49 14.77 -14.08
CA ILE A 22 -7.41 13.64 -13.93
C ILE A 22 -7.35 13.05 -12.52
N TRP A 23 -6.16 12.82 -11.96
CA TRP A 23 -6.02 12.24 -10.62
C TRP A 23 -6.56 13.14 -9.53
N LYS A 24 -6.37 14.46 -9.68
CA LYS A 24 -6.97 15.44 -8.78
C LYS A 24 -8.50 15.40 -8.80
N ARG A 25 -9.12 15.25 -9.97
CA ARG A 25 -10.58 15.13 -10.10
C ARG A 25 -11.07 13.82 -9.49
N VAL A 26 -10.48 12.69 -9.87
CA VAL A 26 -10.82 11.37 -9.34
C VAL A 26 -10.71 11.34 -7.80
N ALA A 27 -9.63 11.89 -7.25
CA ALA A 27 -9.47 11.99 -5.81
C ALA A 27 -10.50 12.91 -5.14
N GLN A 28 -10.94 13.98 -5.82
CA GLN A 28 -11.99 14.84 -5.30
C GLN A 28 -13.35 14.14 -5.34
N ASP A 29 -13.70 13.49 -6.45
CA ASP A 29 -14.97 12.77 -6.62
C ASP A 29 -15.11 11.67 -5.56
N LEU A 30 -14.03 10.90 -5.33
CA LEU A 30 -14.02 9.89 -4.27
C LEU A 30 -14.06 10.50 -2.87
N ALA A 31 -13.36 11.61 -2.64
CA ALA A 31 -13.41 12.30 -1.34
C ALA A 31 -14.83 12.79 -1.04
N ASP A 32 -15.52 13.36 -2.03
CA ASP A 32 -16.90 13.84 -1.88
C ASP A 32 -17.85 12.67 -1.58
N ASP A 33 -17.66 11.52 -2.23
CA ASP A 33 -18.42 10.29 -1.96
C ASP A 33 -18.16 9.73 -0.54
N LEU A 34 -16.90 9.61 -0.12
CA LEU A 34 -16.54 9.14 1.22
C LEU A 34 -17.04 10.09 2.33
N ALA A 35 -17.12 11.38 2.05
CA ALA A 35 -17.57 12.38 3.02
C ALA A 35 -19.06 12.25 3.37
N VAL A 36 -19.87 11.63 2.50
CA VAL A 36 -21.33 11.49 2.71
C VAL A 36 -21.65 10.75 4.01
N ASP A 37 -20.89 9.70 4.32
CA ASP A 37 -21.16 8.78 5.43
C ASP A 37 -19.97 8.59 6.40
N ALA A 38 -18.90 9.39 6.24
CA ALA A 38 -17.67 9.29 7.05
C ALA A 38 -17.92 9.24 8.57
N ILE A 39 -18.81 10.10 9.09
CA ILE A 39 -19.14 10.15 10.52
C ILE A 39 -19.80 8.86 10.99
N ASP A 40 -20.73 8.32 10.20
CA ASP A 40 -21.45 7.10 10.57
C ASP A 40 -20.55 5.88 10.51
N ARG A 41 -19.67 5.82 9.49
CA ARG A 41 -18.68 4.75 9.37
C ARG A 41 -17.62 4.79 10.50
N ASP A 42 -17.15 5.99 10.89
CA ASP A 42 -16.22 6.15 12.03
C ASP A 42 -16.81 5.68 13.35
N ARG A 43 -18.08 6.05 13.62
CA ARG A 43 -18.81 5.56 14.79
C ARG A 43 -18.99 4.05 14.77
N ALA A 44 -19.30 3.48 13.61
CA ALA A 44 -19.48 2.04 13.44
C ALA A 44 -18.17 1.27 13.63
N GLY A 45 -17.02 1.85 13.26
CA GLY A 45 -15.69 1.26 13.45
C GLY A 45 -15.53 -0.11 12.77
N LYS A 46 -16.22 -0.31 11.64
CA LYS A 46 -16.17 -1.57 10.87
C LYS A 46 -15.01 -1.55 9.88
N PRO A 47 -14.46 -2.72 9.49
CA PRO A 47 -13.49 -2.79 8.41
C PRO A 47 -14.07 -2.20 7.10
N PRO A 48 -13.27 -1.42 6.34
CA PRO A 48 -13.77 -0.57 5.27
C PRO A 48 -13.82 -1.30 3.92
N TYR A 49 -14.56 -2.42 3.85
CA TYR A 49 -14.57 -3.25 2.64
C TYR A 49 -15.12 -2.49 1.42
N ASP A 50 -16.22 -1.77 1.60
CA ASP A 50 -16.88 -1.03 0.53
C ASP A 50 -16.02 0.17 0.09
N GLU A 51 -15.39 0.87 1.02
CA GLU A 51 -14.55 2.03 0.72
C GLU A 51 -13.24 1.62 0.03
N VAL A 52 -12.68 0.46 0.40
CA VAL A 52 -11.55 -0.14 -0.31
C VAL A 52 -11.94 -0.54 -1.73
N ALA A 53 -13.15 -1.07 -1.94
CA ALA A 53 -13.66 -1.34 -3.28
C ALA A 53 -13.76 -0.05 -4.11
N ARG A 54 -14.31 1.03 -3.54
CA ARG A 54 -14.37 2.35 -4.20
C ARG A 54 -12.99 2.92 -4.53
N LEU A 55 -12.00 2.74 -3.64
CA LEU A 55 -10.60 3.09 -3.92
C LEU A 55 -10.04 2.31 -5.12
N ARG A 56 -10.32 1.01 -5.22
CA ARG A 56 -9.88 0.18 -6.36
C ARG A 56 -10.57 0.61 -7.66
N ASP A 57 -11.88 0.83 -7.62
CA ASP A 57 -12.70 1.21 -8.77
C ASP A 57 -12.32 2.60 -9.31
N SER A 58 -11.92 3.52 -8.43
CA SER A 58 -11.40 4.83 -8.82
C SER A 58 -10.03 4.76 -9.52
N GLY A 59 -9.32 3.63 -9.42
CA GLY A 59 -7.96 3.47 -9.92
C GLY A 59 -6.88 4.13 -9.05
N LEU A 60 -7.25 4.73 -7.91
CA LEU A 60 -6.29 5.42 -7.05
C LEU A 60 -5.27 4.47 -6.42
N THR A 61 -5.58 3.19 -6.19
CA THR A 61 -4.57 2.21 -5.77
C THR A 61 -3.45 2.05 -6.81
N ALA A 62 -3.75 2.23 -8.09
CA ALA A 62 -2.76 2.18 -9.17
C ALA A 62 -2.12 3.54 -9.49
N ALA A 63 -2.56 4.65 -8.87
CA ALA A 63 -2.16 5.99 -9.30
C ALA A 63 -0.67 6.27 -9.05
N LEU A 64 -0.11 5.90 -7.89
CA LEU A 64 1.34 6.00 -7.63
C LEU A 64 2.10 4.74 -8.11
N VAL A 65 1.57 4.01 -9.09
CA VAL A 65 2.40 2.98 -9.70
C VAL A 65 3.38 3.67 -10.63
N PRO A 66 4.66 3.29 -10.59
CA PRO A 66 5.64 3.86 -11.47
C PRO A 66 5.24 3.78 -12.95
N PRO A 67 5.68 4.73 -13.79
CA PRO A 67 5.42 4.68 -15.22
C PRO A 67 6.15 3.47 -15.82
N GLY A 68 5.50 2.31 -15.84
CA GLY A 68 5.84 1.22 -16.73
C GLY A 68 5.59 1.62 -18.18
N ALA A 69 5.76 0.71 -19.14
CA ALA A 69 5.69 0.98 -20.59
C ALA A 69 4.40 1.67 -21.11
N ARG A 70 3.37 1.85 -20.26
CA ARG A 70 2.13 2.56 -20.57
C ARG A 70 2.01 3.98 -19.98
N GLY A 71 2.97 4.45 -19.16
CA GLY A 71 3.03 5.84 -18.68
C GLY A 71 1.83 6.33 -17.85
N ALA A 72 1.04 5.44 -17.26
CA ALA A 72 -0.29 5.77 -16.72
C ALA A 72 -0.32 6.20 -15.23
N GLY A 73 0.82 6.22 -14.54
CA GLY A 73 0.90 6.61 -13.13
C GLY A 73 1.25 8.09 -12.93
N THR A 74 1.27 8.53 -11.66
CA THR A 74 1.69 9.87 -11.27
C THR A 74 2.94 9.87 -10.38
N GLY A 75 3.52 11.04 -10.16
CA GLY A 75 4.65 11.24 -9.26
C GLY A 75 4.25 11.43 -7.80
N TRP A 76 5.23 11.34 -6.89
CA TRP A 76 5.03 11.48 -5.44
C TRP A 76 4.31 12.77 -5.02
N ARG A 77 4.56 13.89 -5.71
CA ARG A 77 3.88 15.17 -5.40
C ARG A 77 2.35 15.03 -5.54
N ASP A 78 1.91 14.45 -6.64
CA ASP A 78 0.49 14.27 -6.93
C ASP A 78 -0.11 13.18 -6.05
N ALA A 79 0.63 12.10 -5.78
CA ALA A 79 0.18 11.07 -4.84
C ALA A 79 -0.01 11.61 -3.42
N CYS A 80 0.87 12.49 -2.94
CA CYS A 80 0.67 13.21 -1.69
C CYS A 80 -0.56 14.13 -1.74
N ASP A 81 -0.84 14.79 -2.88
CA ASP A 81 -2.07 15.59 -3.04
C ASP A 81 -3.33 14.72 -2.98
N ILE A 82 -3.31 13.56 -3.64
CA ILE A 82 -4.39 12.56 -3.60
C ILE A 82 -4.64 12.12 -2.15
N VAL A 83 -3.60 11.65 -1.46
CA VAL A 83 -3.72 11.21 -0.06
C VAL A 83 -4.28 12.32 0.83
N ARG A 84 -3.82 13.55 0.65
CA ARG A 84 -4.31 14.71 1.41
C ARG A 84 -5.80 14.98 1.15
N ARG A 85 -6.27 14.86 -0.10
CA ARG A 85 -7.70 15.04 -0.43
C ARG A 85 -8.57 13.98 0.22
N ILE A 86 -8.18 12.71 0.09
CA ILE A 86 -8.89 11.60 0.71
C ILE A 86 -8.89 11.77 2.24
N ALA A 87 -7.75 12.11 2.83
CA ALA A 87 -7.61 12.30 4.28
C ALA A 87 -8.47 13.45 4.85
N VAL A 88 -8.77 14.48 4.05
CA VAL A 88 -9.68 15.57 4.45
C VAL A 88 -11.13 15.08 4.58
N ALA A 89 -11.56 14.17 3.71
CA ALA A 89 -12.88 13.56 3.79
C ALA A 89 -12.94 12.43 4.83
N ASP A 90 -11.92 11.58 4.86
CA ASP A 90 -11.82 10.43 5.73
C ASP A 90 -10.36 10.11 6.06
N GLY A 91 -9.98 10.37 7.32
CA GLY A 91 -8.61 10.16 7.79
C GLY A 91 -8.16 8.70 7.72
N SER A 92 -9.06 7.73 7.92
CA SER A 92 -8.73 6.30 7.86
C SER A 92 -8.44 5.84 6.44
N MET A 93 -9.25 6.30 5.48
CA MET A 93 -9.04 5.98 4.07
C MET A 93 -7.78 6.67 3.52
N GLY A 94 -7.50 7.90 3.95
CA GLY A 94 -6.26 8.60 3.60
C GLY A 94 -5.01 7.88 4.13
N GLU A 95 -5.06 7.41 5.37
CA GLU A 95 -4.00 6.62 6.00
C GLU A 95 -3.78 5.27 5.27
N LEU A 96 -4.86 4.57 4.91
CA LEU A 96 -4.81 3.34 4.12
C LEU A 96 -4.12 3.54 2.77
N LEU A 97 -4.55 4.55 2.00
CA LEU A 97 -3.99 4.85 0.69
C LEU A 97 -2.52 5.28 0.79
N GLY A 98 -2.19 6.11 1.78
CA GLY A 98 -0.81 6.56 2.02
C GLY A 98 0.13 5.40 2.33
N ARG A 99 -0.28 4.44 3.18
CA ARG A 99 0.53 3.25 3.46
C ARG A 99 0.69 2.37 2.23
N HIS A 100 -0.40 2.15 1.49
CA HIS A 100 -0.34 1.38 0.25
C HIS A 100 0.70 1.94 -0.74
N TYR A 101 0.72 3.25 -0.93
CA TYR A 101 1.69 3.95 -1.78
C TYR A 101 3.14 3.76 -1.36
N VAL A 102 3.44 3.78 -0.07
CA VAL A 102 4.80 3.52 0.43
C VAL A 102 5.18 2.06 0.19
N LEU A 103 4.27 1.13 0.49
CA LEU A 103 4.52 -0.30 0.36
C LEU A 103 4.64 -0.76 -1.11
N SER A 104 3.92 -0.13 -2.03
CA SER A 104 4.01 -0.46 -3.46
C SER A 104 5.38 -0.13 -4.06
N TRP A 105 6.14 0.76 -3.43
CA TRP A 105 7.50 1.11 -3.85
C TRP A 105 8.59 0.29 -3.14
N THR A 106 8.25 -0.51 -2.12
CA THR A 106 9.24 -1.25 -1.33
C THR A 106 10.13 -2.16 -2.19
N ALA A 107 9.56 -2.82 -3.20
CA ALA A 107 10.30 -3.71 -4.08
C ALA A 107 11.43 -2.99 -4.84
N ARG A 108 11.27 -1.71 -5.18
CA ARG A 108 12.32 -0.93 -5.88
C ARG A 108 13.58 -0.71 -5.06
N PHE A 109 13.43 -0.68 -3.74
CA PHE A 109 14.54 -0.45 -2.83
C PHE A 109 15.24 -1.75 -2.45
N LEU A 110 14.53 -2.88 -2.48
CA LEU A 110 14.96 -4.12 -1.83
C LEU A 110 15.06 -5.33 -2.77
N ALA A 111 14.46 -5.29 -3.95
CA ALA A 111 14.48 -6.38 -4.92
C ALA A 111 15.29 -6.03 -6.17
N GLU A 112 15.69 -7.06 -6.91
CA GLU A 112 16.28 -6.90 -8.23
C GLU A 112 15.32 -6.17 -9.19
N PRO A 113 15.80 -5.27 -10.07
CA PRO A 113 14.93 -4.42 -10.89
C PRO A 113 13.88 -5.16 -11.71
N GLY A 114 14.22 -6.33 -12.25
CA GLY A 114 13.29 -7.16 -13.02
C GLY A 114 12.16 -7.72 -12.15
N HIS A 115 12.47 -8.14 -10.92
CA HIS A 115 11.48 -8.64 -9.97
C HIS A 115 10.57 -7.51 -9.46
N ALA A 116 11.15 -6.34 -9.16
CA ALA A 116 10.37 -5.16 -8.77
C ALA A 116 9.34 -4.77 -9.85
N ALA A 117 9.76 -4.71 -11.12
CA ALA A 117 8.87 -4.39 -12.24
C ALA A 117 7.74 -5.42 -12.43
N GLU A 118 8.03 -6.71 -12.22
CA GLU A 118 7.03 -7.77 -12.26
C GLU A 118 5.98 -7.61 -11.15
N LEU A 119 6.43 -7.38 -9.91
CA LEU A 119 5.55 -7.16 -8.76
C LEU A 119 4.68 -5.93 -8.93
N GLU A 120 5.25 -4.81 -9.40
CA GLU A 120 4.51 -3.59 -9.70
C GLU A 120 3.43 -3.83 -10.78
N SER A 121 3.79 -4.49 -11.87
CA SER A 121 2.87 -4.81 -12.96
C SER A 121 1.75 -5.74 -12.50
N ARG A 122 2.07 -6.68 -11.60
CA ARG A 122 1.10 -7.60 -11.01
C ARG A 122 0.16 -6.88 -10.05
N ALA A 123 0.67 -6.01 -9.18
CA ALA A 123 -0.12 -5.23 -8.24
C ALA A 123 -1.17 -4.37 -8.95
N VAL A 124 -0.80 -3.73 -10.07
CA VAL A 124 -1.75 -2.99 -10.92
C VAL A 124 -2.81 -3.90 -11.50
N ARG A 125 -2.37 -4.98 -12.16
CA ARG A 125 -3.26 -5.88 -12.91
C ARG A 125 -4.29 -6.56 -12.00
N GLU A 126 -3.88 -6.89 -10.77
CA GLU A 126 -4.73 -7.52 -9.76
C GLU A 126 -5.38 -6.49 -8.81
N GLN A 127 -5.18 -5.18 -9.04
CA GLN A 127 -5.72 -4.07 -8.25
C GLN A 127 -5.46 -4.22 -6.74
N TRP A 128 -4.25 -4.66 -6.37
CA TRP A 128 -3.90 -4.94 -4.99
C TRP A 128 -3.93 -3.70 -4.10
N LEU A 129 -4.58 -3.83 -2.95
CA LEU A 129 -4.30 -3.06 -1.75
C LEU A 129 -3.19 -3.77 -0.97
N LEU A 130 -2.08 -3.05 -0.78
CA LEU A 130 -0.93 -3.52 -0.01
C LEU A 130 -1.01 -2.98 1.41
N ALA A 131 -0.79 -3.86 2.38
CA ALA A 131 -0.62 -3.50 3.78
C ALA A 131 0.62 -4.17 4.36
N GLY A 132 0.95 -3.85 5.62
CA GLY A 132 2.14 -4.38 6.27
C GLY A 132 2.99 -3.30 6.88
N GLY A 133 4.27 -3.59 7.02
CA GLY A 133 5.25 -2.71 7.63
C GLY A 133 6.61 -3.37 7.70
N THR A 134 7.63 -2.62 7.28
CA THR A 134 9.03 -3.08 7.19
C THR A 134 9.93 -2.24 8.08
N GLY A 135 10.78 -2.85 8.89
CA GLY A 135 11.80 -2.17 9.69
C GLY A 135 12.45 -3.10 10.72
N PRO A 136 13.69 -2.85 11.18
CA PRO A 136 14.37 -3.71 12.15
C PRO A 136 13.61 -3.77 13.48
N GLY A 137 12.96 -4.92 13.75
CA GLY A 137 12.11 -5.13 14.94
C GLY A 137 10.66 -4.65 14.78
N GLY A 138 10.27 -4.33 13.55
CA GLY A 138 9.04 -3.62 13.22
C GLY A 138 9.14 -2.10 13.34
N THR A 139 8.12 -1.40 12.86
CA THR A 139 8.03 0.05 13.07
C THR A 139 7.97 0.32 14.57
N ASP A 140 8.52 1.44 15.05
CA ASP A 140 8.43 1.84 16.47
C ASP A 140 6.98 1.82 16.99
N GLU A 141 6.00 2.04 16.10
CA GLU A 141 4.56 1.89 16.38
C GLU A 141 4.19 0.50 16.92
N VAL A 142 4.81 -0.58 16.44
CA VAL A 142 4.55 -1.97 16.90
C VAL A 142 5.19 -2.23 18.26
N ARG A 143 6.32 -1.57 18.57
CA ARG A 143 6.94 -1.62 19.91
C ARG A 143 6.10 -0.89 20.95
N HIS A 144 5.43 0.20 20.56
CA HIS A 144 4.50 0.95 21.41
C HIS A 144 3.17 0.24 21.66
N LEU A 145 2.76 -0.69 20.78
CA LEU A 145 1.58 -1.54 21.00
C LEU A 145 1.81 -2.66 22.03
N GLY A 146 3.01 -2.75 22.62
CA GLY A 146 3.28 -3.59 23.79
C GLY A 146 3.18 -5.08 23.46
N ASP A 147 3.74 -5.49 22.31
CA ASP A 147 3.62 -6.86 21.81
C ASP A 147 4.91 -7.69 21.99
N PRO A 148 5.16 -8.30 23.17
CA PRO A 148 6.38 -9.03 23.49
C PRO A 148 6.56 -10.37 22.75
N GLY A 149 5.67 -10.72 21.82
CA GLY A 149 5.81 -11.89 20.93
C GLY A 149 5.63 -11.55 19.45
N ALA A 150 5.72 -10.27 19.07
CA ALA A 150 5.74 -9.84 17.69
C ALA A 150 7.10 -10.21 17.05
N GLY A 151 7.05 -11.09 16.06
CA GLY A 151 8.22 -11.57 15.36
C GLY A 151 7.82 -12.53 14.26
N LEU A 152 8.36 -12.30 13.08
CA LEU A 152 8.18 -13.19 11.94
C LEU A 152 9.50 -13.88 11.65
N THR A 153 9.43 -15.19 11.44
CA THR A 153 10.58 -16.02 11.18
C THR A 153 10.44 -16.73 9.85
N LEU A 154 11.57 -16.90 9.17
CA LEU A 154 11.67 -17.65 7.92
C LEU A 154 12.54 -18.88 8.15
N THR A 155 11.94 -20.05 7.99
CA THR A 155 12.64 -21.34 7.96
C THR A 155 12.74 -21.82 6.52
N ARG A 156 13.92 -22.25 6.09
CA ARG A 156 14.12 -22.76 4.72
C ARG A 156 13.34 -24.06 4.53
N ALA A 157 12.54 -24.16 3.48
CA ALA A 157 11.79 -25.37 3.14
C ALA A 157 11.78 -25.57 1.61
N GLY A 158 12.34 -26.68 1.15
CA GLY A 158 12.50 -26.95 -0.28
C GLY A 158 13.28 -25.84 -1.00
N GLY A 159 12.66 -25.27 -2.05
CA GLY A 159 13.21 -24.17 -2.84
C GLY A 159 12.89 -22.76 -2.32
N GLY A 160 12.19 -22.63 -1.20
CA GLY A 160 11.74 -21.34 -0.67
C GLY A 160 11.80 -21.27 0.85
N TYR A 161 10.85 -20.55 1.45
CA TYR A 161 10.74 -20.35 2.89
C TYR A 161 9.38 -20.78 3.44
N ARG A 162 9.32 -20.85 4.76
CA ARG A 162 8.09 -20.97 5.54
C ARG A 162 8.08 -19.86 6.58
N LEU A 163 7.05 -19.03 6.51
CA LEU A 163 6.79 -17.93 7.39
C LEU A 163 5.99 -18.40 8.60
N ASN A 164 6.53 -18.10 9.78
CA ASN A 164 5.88 -18.41 11.05
C ASN A 164 5.96 -17.22 12.00
N GLY A 165 4.98 -17.12 12.89
CA GLY A 165 4.94 -16.13 13.96
C GLY A 165 3.79 -15.16 13.80
N ARG A 166 3.91 -13.97 14.37
CA ARG A 166 2.83 -12.99 14.35
C ARG A 166 3.32 -11.56 14.31
N ARG A 167 2.49 -10.69 13.75
CA ARG A 167 2.77 -9.27 13.60
C ARG A 167 1.50 -8.45 13.78
N THR A 168 1.60 -7.39 14.57
CA THR A 168 0.52 -6.40 14.66
C THR A 168 0.74 -5.32 13.59
N LEU A 169 -0.31 -5.03 12.83
CA LEU A 169 -0.33 -4.09 11.73
C LEU A 169 -1.28 -2.94 12.04
N PRO A 170 -0.89 -1.69 11.71
CA PRO A 170 -1.69 -0.51 12.03
C PRO A 170 -2.90 -0.34 11.11
N ALA A 171 -2.97 -1.11 10.01
CA ALA A 171 -4.04 -1.00 9.02
C ALA A 171 -4.15 -2.24 8.11
N ALA A 172 -5.32 -2.39 7.49
CA ALA A 172 -5.70 -3.29 6.41
C ALA A 172 -5.42 -4.78 6.62
N VAL A 173 -5.47 -5.27 7.86
CA VAL A 173 -5.38 -6.72 8.12
C VAL A 173 -6.49 -7.48 7.41
N ASP A 174 -7.71 -6.94 7.45
CA ASP A 174 -8.89 -7.59 6.87
C ASP A 174 -9.06 -7.35 5.37
N THR A 175 -8.55 -6.22 4.86
CA THR A 175 -8.82 -5.75 3.49
C THR A 175 -7.64 -5.88 2.52
N ALA A 176 -6.43 -6.14 3.01
CA ALA A 176 -5.24 -6.26 2.16
C ALA A 176 -5.30 -7.49 1.25
N ASP A 177 -4.89 -7.30 0.00
CA ASP A 177 -4.70 -8.40 -0.95
C ASP A 177 -3.34 -9.08 -0.74
N ARG A 178 -2.33 -8.29 -0.34
CA ARG A 178 -1.00 -8.79 0.00
C ARG A 178 -0.40 -8.01 1.17
N LEU A 179 0.40 -8.71 1.96
CA LEU A 179 1.15 -8.14 3.06
C LEU A 179 2.63 -8.04 2.71
N VAL A 180 3.21 -6.85 2.88
CA VAL A 180 4.66 -6.61 2.76
C VAL A 180 5.26 -6.53 4.16
N LEU A 181 6.05 -7.53 4.54
CA LEU A 181 6.48 -7.75 5.93
C LEU A 181 7.99 -8.03 5.99
N ASP A 182 8.65 -7.59 7.06
CA ASP A 182 9.97 -8.08 7.42
C ASP A 182 9.89 -9.38 8.23
N ALA A 183 10.79 -10.33 7.95
CA ALA A 183 10.90 -11.58 8.70
C ALA A 183 12.37 -12.05 8.79
N VAL A 184 12.76 -12.54 9.96
CA VAL A 184 14.14 -12.94 10.27
C VAL A 184 14.39 -14.40 9.90
N ARG A 185 15.46 -14.68 9.17
CA ARG A 185 15.86 -16.06 8.86
C ARG A 185 16.42 -16.76 10.11
N VAL A 186 15.85 -17.91 10.46
CA VAL A 186 16.28 -18.68 11.64
C VAL A 186 17.75 -19.10 11.57
N SER A 187 18.23 -19.48 10.40
CA SER A 187 19.59 -20.02 10.22
C SER A 187 20.68 -18.97 10.00
N GLY A 188 20.37 -17.67 10.03
CA GLY A 188 21.33 -16.62 9.68
C GLY A 188 21.11 -15.25 10.31
N GLY A 189 19.97 -15.00 10.95
CA GLY A 189 19.70 -13.74 11.66
C GLY A 189 19.38 -12.54 10.75
N ASP A 190 19.66 -12.62 9.45
CA ASP A 190 19.29 -11.55 8.52
C ASP A 190 17.77 -11.48 8.31
N ALA A 191 17.25 -10.25 8.20
CA ALA A 191 15.87 -10.00 7.83
C ALA A 191 15.70 -9.98 6.30
N LEU A 192 14.64 -10.61 5.82
CA LEU A 192 14.15 -10.46 4.45
C LEU A 192 12.83 -9.71 4.47
N VAL A 193 12.52 -9.01 3.37
CA VAL A 193 11.16 -8.51 3.12
C VAL A 193 10.43 -9.51 2.23
N VAL A 194 9.23 -9.88 2.65
CA VAL A 194 8.38 -10.87 2.00
C VAL A 194 7.05 -10.26 1.59
N LEU A 195 6.50 -10.77 0.49
CA LEU A 195 5.15 -10.48 0.03
C LEU A 195 4.30 -11.73 0.26
N VAL A 196 3.29 -11.62 1.13
CA VAL A 196 2.53 -12.78 1.65
C VAL A 196 1.05 -12.62 1.32
N ASP A 197 0.37 -13.72 1.02
CA ASP A 197 -1.08 -13.75 0.89
C ASP A 197 -1.75 -13.89 2.28
N PRO A 198 -2.45 -12.88 2.79
CA PRO A 198 -3.16 -12.96 4.06
C PRO A 198 -4.37 -13.91 4.05
N HIS A 199 -4.77 -14.44 2.89
CA HIS A 199 -5.86 -15.39 2.73
C HIS A 199 -5.39 -16.86 2.64
N HIS A 200 -4.07 -17.10 2.76
CA HIS A 200 -3.55 -18.47 2.82
C HIS A 200 -4.16 -19.21 4.03
N PRO A 201 -4.46 -20.52 3.96
CA PRO A 201 -5.07 -21.26 5.08
C PRO A 201 -4.26 -21.25 6.38
N GLY A 202 -2.94 -21.11 6.29
CA GLY A 202 -2.03 -20.93 7.44
C GLY A 202 -1.94 -19.49 7.96
N ALA A 203 -2.70 -18.55 7.40
CA ALA A 203 -2.72 -17.15 7.84
C ALA A 203 -4.00 -16.86 8.65
N GLY A 204 -3.82 -16.55 9.94
CA GLY A 204 -4.86 -16.09 10.84
C GLY A 204 -4.88 -14.57 10.95
N ARG A 205 -6.06 -13.97 11.11
CA ARG A 205 -6.25 -12.53 11.25
C ARG A 205 -7.15 -12.23 12.44
N THR A 206 -6.73 -11.29 13.27
CA THR A 206 -7.51 -10.84 14.43
C THR A 206 -7.58 -9.31 14.40
N PRO A 207 -8.74 -8.71 14.11
CA PRO A 207 -8.87 -7.26 14.10
C PRO A 207 -8.71 -6.70 15.52
N VAL A 208 -8.10 -5.51 15.61
CA VAL A 208 -8.06 -4.73 16.85
C VAL A 208 -9.25 -3.77 16.82
N THR A 209 -10.18 -3.98 17.73
CA THR A 209 -11.32 -3.10 17.96
C THR A 209 -10.99 -2.05 19.02
N ASP A 210 -11.74 -0.96 19.06
CA ASP A 210 -11.65 0.10 20.08
C ASP A 210 -10.38 0.97 20.03
N ARG A 211 -10.23 1.71 18.92
CA ARG A 211 -9.19 2.75 18.78
C ARG A 211 -9.78 4.15 19.00
N LEU A 212 -9.01 5.05 19.59
CA LEU A 212 -9.42 6.46 19.78
C LEU A 212 -9.75 7.16 18.44
N GLY A 213 -8.97 6.86 17.39
CA GLY A 213 -9.15 7.37 16.04
C GLY A 213 -8.59 6.36 15.03
N GLN A 214 -8.60 6.71 13.75
CA GLN A 214 -8.19 5.78 12.67
C GLN A 214 -8.99 4.46 12.73
N ARG A 215 -10.26 4.57 13.11
CA ARG A 215 -11.12 3.45 13.51
C ARG A 215 -11.47 2.53 12.34
N LEU A 216 -11.42 3.05 11.11
CA LEU A 216 -11.70 2.28 9.90
C LEU A 216 -10.44 1.81 9.20
N THR A 217 -9.24 2.01 9.75
CA THR A 217 -8.02 1.57 9.08
C THR A 217 -7.90 0.05 9.02
N GLY A 218 -8.70 -0.72 9.77
CA GLY A 218 -8.63 -2.19 9.76
C GLY A 218 -7.35 -2.73 10.40
N ALA A 219 -6.89 -2.09 11.49
CA ALA A 219 -5.76 -2.58 12.26
C ALA A 219 -6.03 -3.96 12.86
N GLY A 220 -4.96 -4.72 13.11
CA GLY A 220 -5.11 -6.05 13.66
C GLY A 220 -3.78 -6.76 13.83
N THR A 221 -3.86 -8.01 14.26
CA THR A 221 -2.74 -8.93 14.31
C THR A 221 -2.91 -10.00 13.25
N VAL A 222 -1.83 -10.26 12.52
CA VAL A 222 -1.71 -11.40 11.61
C VAL A 222 -0.85 -12.48 12.28
N VAL A 223 -1.23 -13.73 12.09
CA VAL A 223 -0.50 -14.92 12.57
C VAL A 223 -0.25 -15.81 11.37
N PHE A 224 0.96 -16.35 11.25
CA PHE A 224 1.32 -17.27 10.18
C PHE A 224 1.80 -18.59 10.79
N GLU A 225 1.29 -19.68 10.24
CA GLU A 225 1.66 -21.05 10.54
C GLU A 225 1.99 -21.76 9.22
N ASP A 226 3.28 -22.04 9.03
CA ASP A 226 3.84 -22.71 7.85
C ASP A 226 3.41 -22.13 6.49
N VAL A 227 3.37 -20.80 6.36
CA VAL A 227 2.97 -20.12 5.12
C VAL A 227 4.15 -20.03 4.13
N PRO A 228 3.98 -20.42 2.85
CA PRO A 228 5.07 -20.42 1.85
C PRO A 228 5.55 -19.03 1.43
#